data_AF-A0A147AC36-F1
#
_entry.id   AF-A0A147AC36-F1
#
_cell.length_a   1.000
_cell.length_b   1.000
_cell.length_c   1.000
_cell.angle_alpha   90.00
_cell.angle_beta   90.00
_cell.angle_gamma   90.00
#
_symmetry.space_group_name_H-M   'P 1'
#
loop_
_entity.id
_entity.type
_entity.pdbx_description
1 polymer ?
#
loop_
_entity_poly.entity_id
_entity_poly.type
_entity_poly.pdbx_seq_one_letter_code
_entity_poly.pdbx_strand_id
1 'polypeptide(L)' 'MEPSGESSVRYDRWSENNINMNVEASQSTARRLYNRACAGRTGIVVKTTGLLAALAVIYIIGYVTGYYIHQCQ' A
#
# COMPACT_ATOMS: atom_id res chain seq x y z
N MET A 1 52.13 39.83 -10.59
CA MET A 1 50.78 40.42 -10.73
C MET A 1 49.83 39.24 -10.85
N GLU A 2 49.26 38.80 -9.73
CA GLU A 2 48.30 37.68 -9.71
C GLU A 2 46.91 38.23 -9.99
N PRO A 3 46.15 37.71 -10.98
CA PRO A 3 44.83 38.21 -11.27
C PRO A 3 43.88 37.75 -10.16
N SER A 4 43.31 38.74 -9.48
CA SER A 4 42.29 38.57 -8.45
C SER A 4 40.93 38.32 -9.08
N GLY A 5 40.20 37.33 -8.56
CA GLY A 5 38.74 37.31 -8.61
C GLY A 5 38.10 36.54 -9.77
N GLU A 6 38.31 35.22 -9.84
CA GLU A 6 37.31 34.36 -10.50
C GLU A 6 36.18 34.08 -9.51
N SER A 7 35.02 34.71 -9.74
CA SER A 7 33.75 34.30 -9.15
C SER A 7 33.42 32.89 -9.67
N SER A 8 34.04 31.88 -9.07
CA SER A 8 33.75 30.49 -9.41
C SER A 8 32.35 30.18 -8.89
N VAL A 9 31.37 30.20 -9.80
CA VAL A 9 30.08 29.56 -9.59
C VAL A 9 30.39 28.09 -9.32
N ARG A 10 30.42 27.76 -8.03
CA ARG A 10 30.77 26.43 -7.54
C ARG A 10 29.57 25.54 -7.79
N TYR A 11 29.54 24.90 -8.95
CA TYR A 11 28.60 23.81 -9.19
C TYR A 11 28.95 22.67 -8.23
N ASP A 12 27.97 22.23 -7.45
CA ASP A 12 28.13 21.02 -6.65
C ASP A 12 28.46 19.87 -7.60
N ARG A 13 29.72 19.44 -7.55
CA ARG A 13 30.25 18.38 -8.40
C ARG A 13 29.58 17.07 -7.98
N TRP A 14 28.95 16.41 -8.94
CA TRP A 14 28.37 15.07 -8.78
C TRP A 14 29.37 14.10 -8.13
N SER A 15 29.01 13.58 -6.96
CA SER A 15 29.78 12.78 -6.01
C SER A 15 28.86 11.71 -5.41
N GLU A 16 29.36 10.48 -5.20
CA GLU A 16 28.60 9.38 -4.58
C GLU A 16 27.93 9.79 -3.26
N ASN A 17 28.56 10.72 -2.54
CA ASN A 17 28.11 11.25 -1.26
C ASN A 17 26.81 12.07 -1.39
N ASN A 18 26.57 12.71 -2.54
CA ASN A 18 25.38 13.54 -2.79
C ASN A 18 24.27 12.81 -3.56
N ILE A 19 24.52 11.59 -4.05
CA ILE A 19 23.56 10.77 -4.81
C ILE A 19 23.04 9.63 -3.95
N ASN A 20 23.10 9.74 -2.63
CA ASN A 20 22.33 8.86 -1.76
C ASN A 20 20.85 9.24 -1.86
N MET A 21 20.21 8.91 -3.00
CA MET A 21 18.76 8.87 -3.08
C MET A 21 18.31 7.75 -2.17
N ASN A 22 18.00 8.10 -0.93
CA ASN A 22 17.40 7.18 0.01
C ASN A 22 16.00 6.81 -0.50
N VAL A 23 15.92 5.79 -1.35
CA VAL A 23 14.66 5.29 -1.93
C VAL A 23 13.70 4.87 -0.81
N GLU A 24 14.24 4.45 0.33
CA GLU A 24 13.47 4.16 1.53
C GLU A 24 12.83 5.40 2.20
N ALA A 25 13.46 6.58 2.10
CA ALA A 25 12.85 7.85 2.54
C ALA A 25 11.85 8.40 1.51
N SER A 26 12.02 8.06 0.23
CA SER A 26 11.11 8.47 -0.85
C SER A 26 9.85 7.59 -0.91
N GLN A 27 9.85 6.45 -0.23
CA GLN A 27 8.64 5.64 -0.08
C GLN A 27 7.72 6.31 0.94
N SER A 28 6.66 6.98 0.45
CA SER A 28 5.68 7.62 1.31
C SER A 28 5.19 6.66 2.39
N THR A 29 5.02 7.15 3.61
CA THR A 29 4.54 6.36 4.75
C THR A 29 3.26 5.58 4.42
N ALA A 30 2.43 6.16 3.56
CA ALA A 30 1.24 5.53 2.98
C ALA A 30 1.55 4.26 2.17
N ARG A 31 2.59 4.25 1.34
CA ARG A 31 2.98 3.11 0.52
C ARG A 31 3.60 1.98 1.34
N ARG A 32 4.33 2.31 2.43
CA ARG A 32 4.78 1.33 3.43
C ARG A 32 3.61 0.69 4.19
N LEU A 33 2.64 1.50 4.63
CA LEU A 33 1.43 1.01 5.30
C LEU A 33 0.59 0.15 4.35
N TYR A 34 0.43 0.55 3.10
CA TYR A 34 -0.30 -0.21 2.09
C TYR A 34 0.35 -1.57 1.83
N ASN A 35 1.67 -1.63 1.63
CA ASN A 35 2.35 -2.91 1.46
C ASN A 35 2.21 -3.81 2.70
N ARG A 36 2.29 -3.25 3.91
CA ARG A 36 2.13 -4.02 5.13
C ARG A 36 0.70 -4.53 5.32
N ALA A 37 -0.30 -3.73 4.99
CA ALA A 37 -1.72 -4.07 5.16
C ALA A 37 -2.26 -4.98 4.05
N CYS A 38 -1.85 -4.77 2.80
CA CYS A 38 -2.41 -5.44 1.63
C CYS A 38 -1.56 -6.58 1.08
N ALA A 39 -0.22 -6.49 1.18
CA ALA A 39 0.70 -7.53 0.69
C ALA A 39 1.28 -8.41 1.83
N GLY A 40 1.12 -7.99 3.08
CA GLY A 40 1.48 -8.78 4.26
C GLY A 40 0.46 -9.88 4.61
N ARG A 41 0.77 -10.67 5.63
CA ARG A 41 -0.13 -11.71 6.19
C ARG A 41 -1.52 -11.16 6.55
N THR A 42 -1.59 -9.90 6.98
CA THR A 42 -2.81 -9.16 7.27
C THR A 42 -3.73 -9.04 6.05
N GLY A 43 -3.18 -8.82 4.84
CA GLY A 43 -3.97 -8.74 3.62
C GLY A 43 -4.63 -10.06 3.25
N ILE A 44 -3.93 -11.18 3.50
CA ILE A 44 -4.48 -12.53 3.32
C ILE A 44 -5.62 -12.78 4.32
N VAL A 45 -5.40 -12.43 5.59
CA VAL A 45 -6.43 -12.57 6.64
C VAL A 45 -7.66 -11.73 6.31
N VAL A 46 -7.50 -10.49 5.88
CA VAL A 46 -8.63 -9.62 5.52
C VAL A 46 -9.40 -10.17 4.33
N LYS A 47 -8.70 -10.63 3.27
CA LYS A 47 -9.35 -11.24 2.09
C LYS A 47 -10.12 -12.51 2.43
N THR A 48 -9.51 -13.40 3.21
CA THR A 48 -10.15 -14.67 3.62
C THR A 48 -11.35 -14.43 4.52
N THR A 49 -11.24 -13.50 5.48
CA THR A 49 -12.36 -13.12 6.36
C THR A 49 -13.50 -12.50 5.57
N GLY A 50 -13.19 -11.60 4.62
CA GLY A 50 -14.20 -11.00 3.75
C GLY A 50 -14.91 -12.02 2.87
N LEU A 51 -14.17 -12.98 2.31
CA LEU A 51 -14.75 -14.07 1.52
C LEU A 51 -15.68 -14.95 2.37
N LEU A 52 -15.24 -15.35 3.56
CA LEU A 52 -16.04 -16.15 4.50
C LEU A 52 -17.33 -15.40 4.90
N ALA A 53 -17.24 -14.11 5.18
CA ALA A 53 -18.40 -13.29 5.51
C ALA A 53 -19.40 -13.22 4.35
N ALA A 54 -18.93 -13.03 3.11
CA ALA A 54 -19.79 -13.00 1.94
C ALA A 54 -20.50 -14.34 1.71
N LEU A 55 -19.80 -15.47 1.87
CA LEU A 55 -20.40 -16.80 1.77
C LEU A 55 -21.47 -17.02 2.85
N ALA A 56 -21.20 -16.59 4.08
CA ALA A 56 -22.19 -16.67 5.16
C ALA A 56 -23.45 -15.86 4.83
N VAL A 57 -23.31 -14.63 4.31
CA VAL A 57 -24.45 -13.79 3.90
C VAL A 57 -25.28 -14.48 2.81
N ILE A 58 -24.64 -15.02 1.78
CA ILE A 58 -25.34 -15.74 0.70
C ILE A 58 -26.08 -16.95 1.25
N TYR A 59 -25.44 -17.71 2.15
CA TYR A 59 -26.07 -18.86 2.81
C TYR A 59 -27.31 -18.47 3.61
N ILE A 60 -27.23 -17.41 4.41
CA ILE A 60 -28.36 -16.91 5.19
C ILE A 60 -29.50 -16.47 4.28
N ILE A 61 -29.21 -15.73 3.21
CA ILE A 61 -30.24 -15.32 2.23
C ILE A 61 -30.92 -16.55 1.63
N GLY A 62 -30.15 -17.53 1.15
CA GLY A 62 -30.70 -18.76 0.58
C GLY A 62 -31.54 -19.56 1.57
N TYR A 63 -31.07 -19.68 2.82
CA TYR A 63 -31.80 -20.34 3.90
C TYR A 63 -33.14 -19.65 4.18
N VAL A 64 -33.13 -18.33 4.31
CA VAL A 64 -34.32 -17.53 4.56
C VAL A 64 -35.30 -17.61 3.39
N THR A 65 -34.82 -17.46 2.15
CA THR A 65 -35.66 -17.60 0.95
C THR A 65 -36.27 -19.00 0.85
N GLY A 66 -35.49 -20.06 1.08
CA GLY A 66 -35.99 -21.43 1.09
C GLY A 66 -37.01 -21.67 2.20
N TYR A 67 -36.76 -21.15 3.40
CA TYR A 67 -37.69 -21.21 4.52
C TYR A 67 -39.02 -20.52 4.17
N TYR A 68 -38.99 -19.29 3.64
CA TYR A 68 -40.21 -18.58 3.25
C TYR A 68 -40.98 -19.27 2.12
N ILE A 69 -40.29 -19.87 1.14
CA ILE A 69 -40.96 -20.60 0.06
C ILE A 69 -41.61 -21.88 0.59
N HIS A 70 -40.93 -22.64 1.45
CA HIS A 70 -41.47 -23.88 2.03
C HIS A 70 -42.55 -23.63 3.09
N GLN A 71 -42.49 -22.53 3.84
CA GLN A 71 -43.50 -22.17 4.83
C GLN A 71 -44.78 -21.63 4.19
N CYS A 72 -44.68 -21.11 2.95
CA CYS A 72 -45.82 -20.58 2.19
C CYS A 72 -46.49 -21.64 1.28
N GLN A 73 -46.18 -22.94 1.47
CA GLN A 73 -46.84 -24.05 0.79
C GLN A 73 -47.81 -24.79 1.72
#